data_AF-A0A3A3FVR9-F1
#
_entry.id   AF-A0A3A3FVR9-F1
#
_cell.length_a   1.000
_cell.length_b   1.000
_cell.length_c   1.000
_cell.angle_alpha   90.00
_cell.angle_beta   90.00
_cell.angle_gamma   90.00
#
_symmetry.space_group_name_H-M   'P 1'
#
loop_
_entity.id
_entity.type
_entity.pdbx_description
1 polymer ?
#
loop_
_entity_poly.entity_id
_entity_poly.type
_entity_poly.pdbx_seq_one_letter_code
_entity_poly.pdbx_strand_id
1 'polypeptide(L)'
;MVNRIDTTSSFALDVKDVGKLRQAAKENSPEALKATVKQFEALFMNMVLKSMREATPQESVFDSQQSKMYTSMLDQQLSQTMASRGVGLADVLVRQLSNVVDKQRLAPADEEAALSNPEVDAVLSLLKPASPAAPVALPEAARQVSSNKPMHIRSFQEKLGAAAEEASRSTGIPAKFMLGQAALESGWGKREIKAADGSSSHNVFGIKATSGWKGKVVEAVTTEYINGTPQTRVEKFRAYDSYADAFRDYARMLSSNPRYQNVIASAQDVHGFAQGLQKAGYATDPHYAAKLTRLIKHSLST
;
A
#
# COMPACT_ATOMS: atom_id res chain seq x y z
N MET A 1 38.41 27.36 5.68
CA MET A 1 37.83 26.40 6.64
C MET A 1 36.81 25.55 5.89
N VAL A 2 37.11 24.27 5.64
CA VAL A 2 36.20 23.32 4.98
C VAL A 2 35.30 22.73 6.06
N ASN A 3 33.99 22.95 5.94
CA ASN A 3 33.01 22.46 6.90
C ASN A 3 32.85 20.94 6.68
N ARG A 4 33.45 20.12 7.55
CA ARG A 4 33.26 18.66 7.53
C ARG A 4 31.87 18.35 8.08
N ILE A 5 31.02 17.76 7.25
CA ILE A 5 29.72 17.25 7.67
C ILE A 5 29.98 15.92 8.39
N ASP A 6 30.04 15.95 9.72
CA ASP A 6 30.06 14.74 10.55
C ASP A 6 28.68 14.05 10.44
N THR A 7 28.66 12.95 9.68
CA THR A 7 27.46 12.13 9.39
C THR A 7 27.37 10.88 10.29
N THR A 8 28.25 10.77 11.28
CA THR A 8 28.46 9.55 12.09
C THR A 8 27.46 9.35 13.23
N SER A 9 26.57 10.30 13.52
CA SER A 9 25.70 10.23 14.72
C SER A 9 24.25 10.67 14.51
N SER A 10 23.81 10.96 13.29
CA SER A 10 22.40 11.29 13.03
C SER A 10 21.60 10.00 12.82
N PHE A 11 20.51 9.87 13.57
CA PHE A 11 19.54 8.77 13.51
C PHE A 11 19.26 8.35 12.05
N ALA A 12 19.64 7.13 11.69
CA ALA A 12 19.62 6.59 10.31
C ALA A 12 18.20 6.35 9.71
N LEU A 13 17.18 7.02 10.23
CA LEU A 13 15.81 6.98 9.71
C LEU A 13 15.14 8.36 9.79
N ASP A 14 15.89 9.45 9.69
CA ASP A 14 15.26 10.75 9.47
C ASP A 14 14.78 10.82 8.01
N VAL A 15 13.46 10.85 7.83
CA VAL A 15 12.78 11.09 6.54
C VAL A 15 13.28 12.38 5.89
N LYS A 16 13.81 13.33 6.68
CA LYS A 16 14.44 14.56 6.19
C LYS A 16 15.78 14.32 5.50
N ASP A 17 16.56 13.32 5.93
CA ASP A 17 17.86 13.00 5.32
C ASP A 17 17.66 12.35 3.95
N VAL A 18 16.62 11.54 3.77
CA VAL A 18 16.23 10.99 2.46
C VAL A 18 15.81 12.09 1.47
N GLY A 19 15.13 13.14 1.96
CA GLY A 19 14.77 14.31 1.16
C GLY A 19 15.99 15.09 0.66
N LYS A 20 16.98 15.31 1.53
CA LYS A 20 18.24 15.97 1.18
C LYS A 20 19.08 15.12 0.23
N LEU A 21 19.11 13.80 0.42
CA LEU A 21 19.81 12.88 -0.48
C LEU A 21 19.17 12.83 -1.87
N ARG A 22 17.83 12.88 -1.96
CA ARG A 22 17.11 12.96 -3.25
C ARG A 22 17.38 14.27 -3.98
N GLN A 23 17.57 15.36 -3.24
CA GLN A 23 17.93 16.66 -3.81
C GLN A 23 19.40 16.69 -4.25
N ALA A 24 20.32 16.19 -3.43
CA ALA A 24 21.74 16.11 -3.77
C ALA A 24 22.04 15.11 -4.92
N ALA A 25 21.22 14.07 -5.07
CA ALA A 25 21.25 13.16 -6.22
C ALA A 25 20.78 13.80 -7.53
N LYS A 26 19.85 14.78 -7.46
CA LYS A 26 19.48 15.60 -8.64
C LYS A 26 20.59 16.54 -9.05
N GLU A 27 21.44 16.94 -8.11
CA GLU A 27 22.58 17.82 -8.35
C GLU A 27 23.81 17.06 -8.90
N ASN A 28 23.70 15.75 -9.17
CA ASN A 28 24.75 14.90 -9.77
C ASN A 28 26.10 14.97 -9.04
N SER A 29 26.11 15.23 -7.73
CA SER A 29 27.33 15.23 -6.94
C SER A 29 27.79 13.79 -6.67
N PRO A 30 29.01 13.38 -7.08
CA PRO A 30 29.54 12.04 -6.84
C PRO A 30 29.54 11.63 -5.36
N GLU A 31 29.69 12.61 -4.47
CA GLU A 31 29.69 12.44 -3.02
C GLU A 31 28.29 12.07 -2.49
N ALA A 32 27.22 12.65 -3.05
CA ALA A 32 25.85 12.32 -2.64
C ALA A 32 25.42 10.94 -3.13
N LEU A 33 25.90 10.53 -4.31
CA LEU A 33 25.69 9.17 -4.81
C LEU A 33 26.36 8.16 -3.87
N LYS A 34 27.61 8.40 -3.47
CA LYS A 34 28.34 7.54 -2.53
C LYS A 34 27.65 7.46 -1.17
N ALA A 35 27.17 8.59 -0.64
CA ALA A 35 26.43 8.63 0.62
C ALA A 35 25.10 7.85 0.55
N THR A 36 24.35 8.00 -0.55
CA THR A 36 23.07 7.30 -0.75
C THR A 36 23.27 5.79 -0.87
N VAL A 37 24.28 5.37 -1.62
CA VAL A 37 24.56 3.94 -1.82
C VAL A 37 25.06 3.30 -0.53
N LYS A 38 25.82 4.01 0.31
CA LYS A 38 26.22 3.52 1.65
C LYS A 38 25.01 3.30 2.57
N GLN A 39 24.02 4.20 2.51
CA GLN A 39 22.76 4.02 3.26
C GLN A 39 21.94 2.84 2.72
N PHE A 40 21.93 2.64 1.40
CA PHE A 40 21.29 1.48 0.79
C PHE A 40 21.96 0.16 1.19
N GLU A 41 23.29 0.09 1.22
CA GLU A 41 24.05 -1.07 1.68
C GLU A 41 23.71 -1.41 3.14
N ALA A 42 23.57 -0.40 4.01
CA ALA A 42 23.16 -0.60 5.41
C ALA A 42 21.75 -1.21 5.53
N LEU A 43 20.79 -0.75 4.72
CA LEU A 43 19.44 -1.29 4.69
C LEU A 43 19.41 -2.72 4.15
N PHE A 44 20.21 -2.99 3.11
CA PHE A 44 20.32 -4.32 2.53
C PHE A 44 20.94 -5.31 3.51
N MET A 45 22.02 -4.94 4.21
CA MET A 45 22.63 -5.79 5.25
C MET A 45 21.67 -6.09 6.40
N ASN A 46 20.88 -5.09 6.83
CA ASN A 46 19.84 -5.31 7.84
C ASN A 46 18.80 -6.34 7.38
N MET A 47 18.41 -6.28 6.11
CA MET A 47 17.47 -7.23 5.50
C MET A 47 18.06 -8.64 5.40
N VAL A 48 19.34 -8.77 5.03
CA VAL A 48 20.05 -10.05 4.97
C VAL A 48 20.15 -10.68 6.36
N LEU A 49 20.61 -9.94 7.37
CA LEU A 49 20.72 -10.43 8.75
C LEU A 49 19.36 -10.87 9.30
N LYS A 50 18.32 -10.10 9.02
CA LYS A 50 16.95 -10.45 9.39
C LYS A 50 16.46 -11.72 8.69
N SER A 51 16.72 -11.86 7.39
CA SER A 51 16.33 -13.05 6.62
C SER A 51 17.06 -14.32 7.07
N MET A 52 18.36 -14.20 7.42
CA MET A 52 19.12 -15.31 7.99
C MET A 52 18.52 -15.77 9.33
N ARG A 53 18.08 -14.82 10.17
CA ARG A 53 17.41 -15.15 11.44
C ARG A 53 16.05 -15.82 11.25
N GLU A 54 15.24 -15.32 10.32
CA GLU A 54 13.95 -15.93 9.98
C GLU A 54 14.12 -17.34 9.38
N ALA A 55 15.26 -17.61 8.75
CA ALA A 55 15.61 -18.92 8.19
C ALA A 55 16.24 -19.89 9.21
N THR A 56 16.73 -19.43 10.36
CA THR A 56 17.21 -20.31 11.44
C THR A 56 16.03 -20.75 12.30
N PRO A 57 15.71 -22.06 12.39
CA PRO A 57 14.59 -22.53 13.21
C PRO A 57 14.78 -22.13 14.67
N GLN A 58 13.89 -21.30 15.21
CA GLN A 58 13.89 -20.97 16.64
C GLN A 58 13.24 -22.11 17.43
N GLU A 59 14.00 -23.18 17.69
CA GLU A 59 13.64 -24.16 18.72
C GLU A 59 14.04 -23.65 20.10
N SER A 60 13.23 -22.76 20.67
CA SER A 60 13.18 -22.62 22.13
C SER A 60 11.88 -21.94 22.55
N VAL A 61 11.04 -22.70 23.26
CA VAL A 61 9.76 -22.26 23.84
C VAL A 61 9.96 -21.20 24.94
N PHE A 62 11.21 -20.82 25.24
CA PHE A 62 11.58 -19.84 26.27
C PHE A 62 11.99 -18.45 25.73
N ASP A 63 11.84 -18.18 24.42
CA ASP A 63 12.30 -16.92 23.84
C ASP A 63 11.30 -15.76 24.11
N SER A 64 11.59 -14.98 25.17
CA SER A 64 10.74 -13.87 25.62
C SER A 64 10.73 -12.70 24.63
N GLN A 65 9.68 -11.86 24.66
CA GLN A 65 9.63 -10.63 23.84
C GLN A 65 10.81 -9.66 24.14
N GLN A 66 11.37 -9.74 25.35
CA GLN A 66 12.54 -8.96 25.76
C GLN A 66 13.81 -9.38 25.00
N SER A 67 14.01 -10.69 24.78
CA SER A 67 15.11 -11.26 24.00
C SER A 67 15.07 -10.71 22.56
N LYS A 68 13.91 -10.78 21.92
CA LYS A 68 13.69 -10.29 20.55
C LYS A 68 14.01 -8.81 20.37
N MET A 69 13.70 -7.98 21.37
CA MET A 69 14.04 -6.55 21.37
C MET A 69 15.55 -6.30 21.56
N TYR A 70 16.22 -7.11 22.38
CA TYR A 70 17.67 -7.00 22.56
C TYR A 70 18.43 -7.45 21.31
N THR A 71 18.01 -8.57 20.69
CA THR A 71 18.63 -9.05 19.46
C THR A 71 18.35 -8.13 18.26
N SER A 72 17.22 -7.42 18.22
CA SER A 72 16.96 -6.42 17.15
C SER A 72 17.86 -5.18 17.32
N MET A 73 18.09 -4.73 18.56
CA MET A 73 19.03 -3.65 18.86
C MET A 73 20.47 -4.04 18.49
N LEU A 74 20.89 -5.28 18.80
CA LEU A 74 22.20 -5.80 18.43
C LEU A 74 22.40 -5.85 16.91
N ASP A 75 21.40 -6.34 16.16
CA ASP A 75 21.46 -6.38 14.70
C ASP A 75 21.54 -5.00 14.08
N GLN A 76 20.84 -4.01 14.67
CA GLN A 76 20.93 -2.64 14.23
C GLN A 76 22.36 -2.09 14.38
N GLN A 77 23.01 -2.36 15.51
CA GLN A 77 24.41 -1.95 15.72
C GLN A 77 25.40 -2.73 14.85
N LEU A 78 25.19 -4.04 14.67
CA LEU A 78 26.02 -4.88 13.81
C LEU A 78 25.92 -4.44 12.34
N SER A 79 24.71 -4.17 11.86
CA SER A 79 24.47 -3.67 10.51
C SER A 79 25.11 -2.30 10.29
N GLN A 80 25.06 -1.40 11.28
CA GLN A 80 25.73 -0.10 11.20
C GLN A 80 27.26 -0.24 11.18
N THR A 81 27.83 -1.13 11.99
CA THR A 81 29.29 -1.36 12.00
C THR A 81 29.79 -2.06 10.74
N MET A 82 29.03 -3.02 10.19
CA MET A 82 29.34 -3.68 8.92
C MET A 82 29.22 -2.72 7.73
N ALA A 83 28.17 -1.89 7.67
CA ALA A 83 28.03 -0.86 6.64
C ALA A 83 29.08 0.27 6.78
N SER A 84 29.57 0.52 7.99
CA SER A 84 30.66 1.47 8.21
C SER A 84 32.02 0.92 7.79
N ARG A 85 32.23 -0.39 7.92
CA ARG A 85 33.43 -1.09 7.42
C ARG A 85 33.42 -1.28 5.90
N GLY A 86 32.24 -1.29 5.27
CA GLY A 86 32.03 -1.35 3.82
C GLY A 86 32.34 -2.75 3.26
N VAL A 87 31.33 -3.46 2.78
CA VAL A 87 31.51 -4.79 2.15
C VAL A 87 31.91 -4.64 0.67
N GLY A 88 32.03 -3.40 0.18
CA GLY A 88 32.47 -3.05 -1.17
C GLY A 88 31.35 -3.11 -2.22
N LEU A 89 30.14 -3.51 -1.84
CA LEU A 89 28.99 -3.56 -2.75
C LEU A 89 28.59 -2.14 -3.19
N ALA A 90 28.71 -1.17 -2.28
CA ALA A 90 28.45 0.23 -2.60
C ALA A 90 29.40 0.77 -3.68
N ASP A 91 30.69 0.43 -3.61
CA ASP A 91 31.68 0.90 -4.59
C ASP A 91 31.46 0.26 -5.97
N VAL A 92 31.01 -1.00 -6.02
CA VAL A 92 30.63 -1.67 -7.28
C VAL A 92 29.39 -1.02 -7.91
N LEU A 93 28.37 -0.73 -7.11
CA LEU A 93 27.16 -0.05 -7.59
C LEU A 93 27.45 1.36 -8.08
N VAL A 94 28.27 2.13 -7.35
CA VAL A 94 28.74 3.45 -7.79
C VAL A 94 29.48 3.35 -9.11
N ARG A 95 30.37 2.36 -9.30
CA ARG A 95 31.11 2.16 -10.56
C ARG A 95 30.20 1.83 -11.74
N GLN A 96 29.13 1.06 -11.52
CA GLN A 96 28.17 0.74 -12.58
C GLN A 96 27.28 1.95 -12.91
N LEU A 97 26.85 2.72 -11.91
CA LEU A 97 26.02 3.91 -12.09
C LEU A 97 26.81 5.07 -12.72
N SER A 98 28.07 5.28 -12.33
CA SER A 98 28.93 6.31 -12.93
C SER A 98 29.20 6.03 -14.40
N ASN A 99 29.46 4.76 -14.76
CA ASN A 99 29.68 4.36 -16.16
C ASN A 99 28.47 4.60 -17.07
N VAL A 100 27.25 4.59 -16.52
CA VAL A 100 26.01 4.88 -17.26
C VAL A 100 25.83 6.40 -17.45
N VAL A 101 26.15 7.20 -16.43
CA VAL A 101 26.08 8.66 -16.48
C VAL A 101 27.13 9.25 -17.43
N ASP A 102 28.35 8.69 -17.46
CA ASP A 102 29.41 9.15 -18.39
C ASP A 102 29.08 8.84 -19.86
N LYS A 103 28.39 7.72 -20.15
CA LYS A 103 27.93 7.40 -21.51
C LYS A 103 26.85 8.34 -22.03
N GLN A 104 26.10 9.01 -21.14
CA GLN A 104 25.12 10.03 -21.53
C GLN A 104 25.72 11.43 -21.70
N ARG A 105 26.98 11.64 -21.32
CA ARG A 105 27.64 12.95 -21.33
C ARG A 105 28.51 13.22 -22.56
N LEU A 106 28.79 12.19 -23.37
CA LEU A 106 29.63 12.26 -24.57
C LEU A 106 28.80 12.07 -25.84
N ALA A 107 28.02 13.09 -26.20
CA ALA A 107 27.52 13.28 -27.56
C ALA A 107 27.43 14.78 -27.84
N PRO A 108 28.31 15.35 -28.71
CA PRO A 108 28.13 16.71 -29.20
C PRO A 108 27.07 16.76 -30.31
N ALA A 109 26.44 17.92 -30.42
CA ALA A 109 25.43 18.25 -31.42
C ALA A 109 26.05 18.70 -32.76
N ASP A 110 25.31 18.36 -33.82
CA ASP A 110 25.18 18.99 -35.15
C ASP A 110 26.15 18.69 -36.32
N GLU A 111 25.47 18.34 -37.42
CA GLU A 111 25.70 18.50 -38.87
C GLU A 111 26.53 17.54 -39.75
N GLU A 112 25.77 16.96 -40.71
CA GLU A 112 26.06 16.59 -42.10
C GLU A 112 27.41 15.93 -42.49
N ALA A 113 27.35 14.64 -42.86
CA ALA A 113 27.77 14.13 -44.17
C ALA A 113 27.63 12.60 -44.22
N ALA A 114 27.11 12.11 -45.34
CA ALA A 114 26.84 10.70 -45.61
C ALA A 114 28.11 9.82 -45.55
N LEU A 115 27.94 8.54 -45.16
CA LEU A 115 28.30 7.34 -45.95
C LEU A 115 28.01 6.02 -45.18
N SER A 116 27.10 5.24 -45.76
CA SER A 116 26.98 3.77 -45.76
C SER A 116 27.13 2.97 -44.45
N ASN A 117 26.01 2.38 -43.98
CA ASN A 117 25.99 1.04 -43.38
C ASN A 117 24.63 0.34 -43.65
N PRO A 118 24.60 -0.88 -44.21
CA PRO A 118 23.36 -1.55 -44.63
C PRO A 118 22.56 -2.22 -43.50
N GLU A 119 22.90 -2.03 -42.22
CA GLU A 119 22.22 -2.71 -41.10
C GLU A 119 21.11 -1.87 -40.42
N VAL A 120 20.88 -0.63 -40.84
CA VAL A 120 19.86 0.26 -40.24
C VAL A 120 18.49 0.21 -40.94
N ASP A 121 18.37 -0.46 -42.09
CA ASP A 121 17.09 -0.52 -42.83
C ASP A 121 16.11 -1.58 -42.24
N ALA A 122 16.61 -2.53 -41.45
CA ALA A 122 15.79 -3.57 -40.82
C ALA A 122 15.03 -3.06 -39.58
N VAL A 123 15.56 -2.06 -38.87
CA VAL A 123 14.96 -1.55 -37.63
C VAL A 123 13.90 -0.48 -37.85
N LEU A 124 13.94 0.25 -38.98
CA LEU A 124 13.00 1.33 -39.27
C LEU A 124 11.62 0.83 -39.77
N SER A 125 11.53 -0.44 -40.18
CA SER A 125 10.25 -1.07 -40.59
C SER A 125 9.37 -1.50 -39.40
N LEU A 126 9.89 -1.50 -38.17
CA LEU A 126 9.17 -1.94 -36.97
C LEU A 126 8.44 -0.82 -36.21
N LEU A 127 8.47 0.43 -36.69
CA LEU A 127 7.88 1.59 -36.01
C LEU A 127 6.64 2.19 -36.73
N LYS A 128 5.83 1.36 -37.40
CA LYS A 128 4.44 1.75 -37.75
C LYS A 128 3.46 1.25 -36.67
N PRO A 129 2.58 2.11 -36.13
CA PRO A 129 1.63 1.69 -35.11
C PRO A 129 0.42 1.00 -35.75
N ALA A 130 0.10 -0.22 -35.30
CA ALA A 130 -1.20 -0.85 -35.51
C ALA A 130 -2.00 -0.80 -34.20
N SER A 131 -3.23 -0.32 -34.28
CA SER A 131 -4.24 -0.37 -33.21
C SER A 131 -4.95 -1.75 -33.20
N PRO A 132 -5.87 -2.05 -32.26
CA PRO A 132 -5.64 -2.92 -31.11
C PRO A 132 -6.33 -4.30 -31.25
N ALA A 133 -5.67 -5.39 -30.83
CA ALA A 133 -6.34 -6.68 -30.62
C ALA A 133 -5.65 -7.55 -29.56
N ALA A 134 -6.44 -7.91 -28.55
CA ALA A 134 -6.28 -8.99 -27.55
C ALA A 134 -5.13 -8.92 -26.50
N PRO A 135 -5.41 -9.25 -25.23
CA PRO A 135 -4.43 -9.14 -24.15
C PRO A 135 -3.52 -10.38 -24.15
N VAL A 136 -2.23 -10.17 -24.35
CA VAL A 136 -1.22 -11.17 -23.99
C VAL A 136 -1.03 -11.09 -22.48
N ALA A 137 -1.33 -12.18 -21.78
CA ALA A 137 -1.16 -12.29 -20.33
C ALA A 137 0.33 -12.12 -19.97
N LEU A 138 0.62 -11.11 -19.15
CA LEU A 138 1.94 -10.93 -18.53
C LEU A 138 2.20 -12.06 -17.51
N PRO A 139 3.45 -12.54 -17.38
CA PRO A 139 3.81 -13.53 -16.37
C PRO A 139 3.58 -12.98 -14.95
N GLU A 140 2.95 -13.80 -14.10
CA GLU A 140 2.56 -13.55 -12.70
C GLU A 140 3.67 -12.88 -11.86
N ALA A 141 4.93 -13.22 -12.15
CA ALA A 141 6.11 -12.73 -11.42
C ALA A 141 6.35 -11.21 -11.58
N ALA A 142 5.92 -10.60 -12.69
CA ALA A 142 6.10 -9.16 -12.91
C ALA A 142 5.08 -8.28 -12.16
N ARG A 143 3.98 -8.87 -11.67
CA ARG A 143 2.97 -8.14 -10.87
C ARG A 143 3.35 -7.99 -9.40
N GLN A 144 4.29 -8.79 -8.90
CA GLN A 144 4.64 -8.80 -7.47
C GLN A 144 5.70 -7.77 -7.07
N VAL A 145 6.40 -7.16 -8.04
CA VAL A 145 7.53 -6.25 -7.76
C VAL A 145 7.06 -4.79 -7.51
N SER A 146 5.77 -4.47 -7.73
CA SER A 146 5.28 -3.07 -7.69
C SER A 146 4.33 -2.71 -6.55
N SER A 147 4.25 -3.48 -5.45
CA SER A 147 3.52 -3.00 -4.26
C SER A 147 4.27 -3.26 -2.96
N ASN A 148 4.91 -2.22 -2.44
CA ASN A 148 5.38 -2.11 -1.05
C ASN A 148 4.20 -2.07 -0.04
N LYS A 149 3.07 -2.71 -0.37
CA LYS A 149 1.88 -2.77 0.47
C LYS A 149 1.99 -3.97 1.40
N PRO A 150 1.68 -3.82 2.70
CA PRO A 150 1.60 -4.93 3.64
C PRO A 150 0.74 -6.09 3.11
N MET A 151 1.15 -7.34 3.35
CA MET A 151 0.45 -8.52 2.79
C MET A 151 -1.05 -8.54 3.11
N HIS A 152 -1.44 -8.23 4.35
CA HIS A 152 -2.86 -8.21 4.75
C HIS A 152 -3.70 -7.21 3.93
N ILE A 153 -3.11 -6.11 3.46
CA ILE A 153 -3.78 -5.14 2.60
C ILE A 153 -3.95 -5.70 1.19
N ARG A 154 -2.92 -6.38 0.67
CA ARG A 154 -2.95 -7.02 -0.64
C ARG A 154 -3.98 -8.15 -0.67
N SER A 155 -3.93 -9.08 0.27
CA SER A 155 -4.89 -10.19 0.35
C SER A 155 -6.33 -9.71 0.51
N PHE A 156 -6.54 -8.61 1.24
CA PHE A 156 -7.86 -7.99 1.36
C PHE A 156 -8.36 -7.43 0.01
N GLN A 157 -7.50 -6.73 -0.74
CA GLN A 157 -7.83 -6.22 -2.07
C GLN A 157 -8.07 -7.35 -3.08
N GLU A 158 -7.24 -8.39 -3.08
CA GLU A 158 -7.42 -9.56 -3.96
C GLU A 158 -8.75 -10.26 -3.69
N LYS A 159 -9.10 -10.41 -2.40
CA LYS A 159 -10.33 -11.09 -1.98
C LYS A 159 -11.61 -10.30 -2.29
N LEU A 160 -11.58 -8.97 -2.19
CA LEU A 160 -12.78 -8.13 -2.29
C LEU A 160 -12.85 -7.25 -3.54
N GLY A 161 -11.76 -7.13 -4.29
CA GLY A 161 -11.63 -6.20 -5.41
C GLY A 161 -12.68 -6.41 -6.49
N ALA A 162 -12.89 -7.66 -6.92
CA ALA A 162 -13.88 -7.98 -7.96
C ALA A 162 -15.31 -7.60 -7.54
N ALA A 163 -15.69 -7.89 -6.30
CA ALA A 163 -16.99 -7.51 -5.74
C ALA A 163 -17.16 -5.98 -5.67
N ALA A 164 -16.10 -5.27 -5.27
CA ALA A 164 -16.11 -3.81 -5.21
C ALA A 164 -16.23 -3.18 -6.60
N GLU A 165 -15.54 -3.72 -7.60
CA GLU A 165 -15.62 -3.25 -8.99
C GLU A 165 -17.01 -3.49 -9.60
N GLU A 166 -17.63 -4.64 -9.33
CA GLU A 166 -18.99 -4.92 -9.78
C GLU A 166 -20.01 -3.94 -9.19
N ALA A 167 -19.95 -3.71 -7.87
CA ALA A 167 -20.79 -2.72 -7.21
C ALA A 167 -20.52 -1.30 -7.73
N SER A 168 -19.26 -1.00 -8.09
CA SER A 168 -18.86 0.30 -8.62
C SER A 168 -19.49 0.56 -9.98
N ARG A 169 -19.46 -0.43 -10.88
CA ARG A 169 -20.10 -0.36 -12.20
C ARG A 169 -21.60 -0.10 -12.12
N SER A 170 -22.28 -0.64 -11.11
CA SER A 170 -23.75 -0.52 -10.99
C SER A 170 -24.22 0.77 -10.32
N THR A 171 -23.39 1.44 -9.52
CA THR A 171 -23.81 2.60 -8.70
C THR A 171 -23.01 3.87 -8.95
N GLY A 172 -21.88 3.78 -9.66
CA GLY A 172 -20.97 4.90 -9.88
C GLY A 172 -20.07 5.24 -8.68
N ILE A 173 -20.25 4.58 -7.53
CA ILE A 173 -19.39 4.77 -6.35
C ILE A 173 -18.04 4.11 -6.64
N PRO A 174 -16.89 4.80 -6.52
CA PRO A 174 -15.59 4.18 -6.81
C PRO A 174 -15.31 2.95 -5.95
N ALA A 175 -14.87 1.85 -6.58
CA ALA A 175 -14.55 0.58 -5.89
C ALA A 175 -13.58 0.78 -4.71
N LYS A 176 -12.58 1.66 -4.90
CA LYS A 176 -11.60 2.03 -3.88
C LYS A 176 -12.24 2.63 -2.62
N PHE A 177 -13.34 3.37 -2.75
CA PHE A 177 -14.00 3.99 -1.60
C PHE A 177 -14.75 2.93 -0.79
N MET A 178 -15.44 2.02 -1.47
CA MET A 178 -16.10 0.88 -0.83
C MET A 178 -15.09 -0.06 -0.16
N LEU A 179 -13.96 -0.36 -0.81
CA LEU A 179 -12.85 -1.11 -0.19
C LEU A 179 -12.28 -0.39 1.03
N GLY A 180 -12.17 0.93 0.98
CA GLY A 180 -11.72 1.75 2.10
C GLY A 180 -12.63 1.66 3.31
N GLN A 181 -13.95 1.73 3.09
CA GLN A 181 -14.93 1.53 4.15
C GLN A 181 -14.90 0.10 4.67
N ALA A 182 -14.97 -0.90 3.79
CA ALA A 182 -14.87 -2.29 4.21
C ALA A 182 -13.61 -2.55 5.06
N ALA A 183 -12.46 -1.99 4.68
CA ALA A 183 -11.22 -2.10 5.45
C ALA A 183 -11.31 -1.41 6.82
N LEU A 184 -11.91 -0.22 6.89
CA LEU A 184 -12.10 0.50 8.14
C LEU A 184 -13.06 -0.24 9.09
N GLU A 185 -14.21 -0.68 8.59
CA GLU A 185 -15.27 -1.32 9.38
C GLU A 185 -14.86 -2.72 9.85
N SER A 186 -14.26 -3.53 8.98
CA SER A 186 -13.86 -4.90 9.31
C SER A 186 -12.43 -5.04 9.87
N GLY A 187 -11.69 -3.92 9.96
CA GLY A 187 -10.27 -3.94 10.32
C GLY A 187 -9.44 -4.80 9.37
N TRP A 188 -9.55 -4.55 8.07
CA TRP A 188 -8.93 -5.33 6.99
C TRP A 188 -9.39 -6.80 6.97
N GLY A 189 -10.67 -7.05 7.25
CA GLY A 189 -11.28 -8.39 7.27
C GLY A 189 -11.00 -9.20 8.53
N LYS A 190 -10.22 -8.68 9.49
CA LYS A 190 -9.85 -9.41 10.71
C LYS A 190 -10.98 -9.51 11.72
N ARG A 191 -11.90 -8.54 11.70
CA ARG A 191 -13.03 -8.40 12.64
C ARG A 191 -14.36 -8.54 11.91
N GLU A 192 -14.37 -9.27 10.81
CA GLU A 192 -15.60 -9.64 10.12
C GLU A 192 -16.52 -10.43 11.07
N ILE A 193 -17.81 -10.11 11.02
CA ILE A 193 -18.82 -10.78 11.84
C ILE A 193 -18.98 -12.22 11.33
N LYS A 194 -18.97 -13.17 12.27
CA LYS A 194 -19.13 -14.60 11.99
C LYS A 194 -20.42 -15.11 12.62
N ALA A 195 -20.99 -16.14 12.03
CA ALA A 195 -22.08 -16.89 12.64
C ALA A 195 -21.57 -17.73 13.83
N ALA A 196 -22.50 -18.28 14.60
CA ALA A 196 -22.19 -19.08 15.79
C ALA A 196 -21.36 -20.34 15.47
N ASP A 197 -21.48 -20.88 14.26
CA ASP A 197 -20.71 -22.01 13.76
C ASP A 197 -19.31 -21.61 13.22
N GLY A 198 -18.96 -20.32 13.32
CA GLY A 198 -17.70 -19.77 12.83
C GLY A 198 -17.67 -19.45 11.33
N SER A 199 -18.74 -19.74 10.59
CA SER A 199 -18.85 -19.38 9.17
C SER A 199 -18.89 -17.85 8.99
N SER A 200 -18.41 -17.38 7.83
CA SER A 200 -18.42 -15.95 7.53
C SER A 200 -19.83 -15.47 7.21
N SER A 201 -20.20 -14.30 7.74
CA SER A 201 -21.41 -13.59 7.30
C SER A 201 -21.24 -12.85 5.97
N HIS A 202 -20.00 -12.73 5.48
CA HIS A 202 -19.60 -11.86 4.37
C HIS A 202 -19.88 -10.36 4.61
N ASN A 203 -20.29 -9.96 5.83
CA ASN A 203 -20.64 -8.59 6.16
C ASN A 203 -19.43 -7.76 6.59
N VAL A 204 -18.65 -7.32 5.61
CA VAL A 204 -17.45 -6.48 5.80
C VAL A 204 -17.76 -5.02 6.13
N PHE A 205 -19.02 -4.61 6.05
CA PHE A 205 -19.47 -3.23 6.27
C PHE A 205 -20.17 -3.03 7.62
N GLY A 206 -20.39 -4.10 8.39
CA GLY A 206 -21.09 -4.03 9.68
C GLY A 206 -22.56 -3.60 9.57
N ILE A 207 -23.24 -3.89 8.46
CA ILE A 207 -24.62 -3.43 8.24
C ILE A 207 -25.57 -4.21 9.14
N LYS A 208 -26.29 -3.49 10.01
CA LYS A 208 -27.35 -4.06 10.87
C LYS A 208 -28.56 -4.51 10.04
N ALA A 209 -29.20 -5.59 10.49
CA ALA A 209 -30.49 -6.02 9.95
C ALA A 209 -31.59 -5.12 10.53
N THR A 210 -32.26 -4.35 9.67
CA THR A 210 -33.42 -3.55 10.05
C THR A 210 -34.71 -4.37 9.86
N SER A 211 -35.85 -3.85 10.32
CA SER A 211 -37.15 -4.53 10.17
C SER A 211 -37.53 -4.87 8.73
N GLY A 212 -37.02 -4.11 7.74
CA GLY A 212 -37.25 -4.37 6.32
C GLY A 212 -36.33 -5.41 5.70
N TRP A 213 -35.30 -5.88 6.41
CA TRP A 213 -34.38 -6.89 5.91
C TRP A 213 -35.02 -8.28 5.93
N LYS A 214 -35.04 -8.95 4.77
CA LYS A 214 -35.62 -10.30 4.59
C LYS A 214 -34.56 -11.39 4.36
N GLY A 215 -33.29 -11.01 4.30
CA GLY A 215 -32.19 -11.95 4.05
C GLY A 215 -31.69 -12.63 5.33
N LYS A 216 -30.59 -13.37 5.20
CA LYS A 216 -29.94 -14.04 6.31
C LYS A 216 -29.47 -13.03 7.36
N VAL A 217 -29.45 -13.45 8.62
CA VAL A 217 -28.97 -12.65 9.74
C VAL A 217 -28.02 -13.44 10.60
N VAL A 218 -27.08 -12.73 11.22
CA VAL A 218 -26.22 -13.26 12.27
C VAL A 218 -26.33 -12.35 13.49
N GLU A 219 -26.37 -12.95 14.67
CA GLU A 219 -26.36 -12.21 15.94
C GLU A 219 -24.92 -12.08 16.43
N ALA A 220 -24.54 -10.87 16.82
CA ALA A 220 -23.20 -10.60 17.35
C ALA A 220 -23.30 -9.65 18.54
N VAL A 221 -22.43 -9.88 19.52
CA VAL A 221 -22.28 -9.01 20.68
C VAL A 221 -21.49 -7.77 20.24
N THR A 222 -22.05 -6.58 20.42
CA THR A 222 -21.38 -5.31 20.11
C THR A 222 -21.39 -4.38 21.31
N THR A 223 -20.41 -3.48 21.36
CA THR A 223 -20.34 -2.40 22.32
C THR A 223 -20.81 -1.11 21.64
N GLU A 224 -21.99 -0.64 22.04
CA GLU A 224 -22.59 0.59 21.54
C GLU A 224 -22.38 1.72 22.56
N TYR A 225 -22.15 2.95 22.09
CA TYR A 225 -22.09 4.11 22.97
C TYR A 225 -23.44 4.81 22.97
N ILE A 226 -24.18 4.67 24.08
CA ILE A 226 -25.48 5.33 24.27
C ILE A 226 -25.27 6.43 25.32
N ASN A 227 -25.49 7.68 24.91
CA ASN A 227 -25.23 8.87 25.74
C ASN A 227 -23.79 8.92 26.30
N GLY A 228 -22.81 8.45 25.54
CA GLY A 228 -21.39 8.42 25.94
C GLY A 228 -20.99 7.22 26.81
N THR A 229 -21.94 6.38 27.23
CA THR A 229 -21.66 5.19 28.04
C THR A 229 -21.60 3.94 27.16
N PRO A 230 -20.52 3.15 27.23
CA PRO A 230 -20.44 1.88 26.50
C PRO A 230 -21.46 0.88 27.09
N GLN A 231 -22.29 0.31 26.23
CA GLN A 231 -23.26 -0.73 26.56
C GLN A 231 -23.08 -1.90 25.60
N THR A 232 -22.92 -3.10 26.17
CA THR A 232 -22.84 -4.32 25.39
C THR A 232 -24.24 -4.86 25.10
N ARG A 233 -24.54 -5.13 23.83
CA ARG A 233 -25.84 -5.68 23.39
C ARG A 233 -25.64 -6.74 22.32
N VAL A 234 -26.60 -7.65 22.20
CA VAL A 234 -26.69 -8.54 21.06
C VAL A 234 -27.44 -7.80 19.95
N GLU A 235 -26.78 -7.60 18.82
CA GLU A 235 -27.33 -6.92 17.65
C GLU A 235 -27.44 -7.91 16.49
N LYS A 236 -28.43 -7.69 15.62
CA LYS A 236 -28.61 -8.48 14.40
C LYS A 236 -27.93 -7.78 13.24
N PHE A 237 -27.05 -8.50 12.55
CA PHE A 237 -26.38 -8.05 11.35
C PHE A 237 -26.87 -8.81 10.14
N ARG A 238 -26.86 -8.15 8.99
CA ARG A 238 -27.12 -8.83 7.72
C ARG A 238 -26.03 -9.87 7.47
N ALA A 239 -26.40 -10.99 6.87
CA ALA A 239 -25.46 -11.97 6.36
C ALA A 239 -25.77 -12.23 4.88
N TYR A 240 -24.73 -12.56 4.14
CA TYR A 240 -24.77 -12.68 2.69
C TYR A 240 -24.14 -13.99 2.24
N ASP A 241 -24.54 -14.46 1.06
CA ASP A 241 -23.97 -15.66 0.45
C ASP A 241 -22.55 -15.43 -0.08
N SER A 242 -22.22 -14.18 -0.42
CA SER A 242 -20.92 -13.79 -0.94
C SER A 242 -20.55 -12.34 -0.61
N TYR A 243 -19.28 -11.99 -0.79
CA TYR A 243 -18.87 -10.59 -0.74
C TYR A 243 -19.50 -9.75 -1.87
N ALA A 244 -19.75 -10.34 -3.06
CA ALA A 244 -20.44 -9.62 -4.14
C ALA A 244 -21.84 -9.17 -3.70
N ASP A 245 -22.57 -10.03 -2.98
CA ASP A 245 -23.87 -9.66 -2.40
C ASP A 245 -23.75 -8.55 -1.36
N ALA A 246 -22.74 -8.61 -0.49
CA ALA A 246 -22.50 -7.59 0.52
C ALA A 246 -22.21 -6.22 -0.10
N PHE A 247 -21.34 -6.16 -1.11
CA PHE A 247 -21.00 -4.93 -1.83
C PHE A 247 -22.19 -4.38 -2.63
N ARG A 248 -22.97 -5.26 -3.27
CA ARG A 248 -24.19 -4.86 -3.99
C ARG A 248 -25.25 -4.31 -3.07
N ASP A 249 -25.49 -4.93 -1.92
CA ASP A 249 -26.44 -4.44 -0.92
C ASP A 249 -25.98 -3.11 -0.31
N TYR A 250 -24.69 -2.99 0.00
CA TYR A 250 -24.07 -1.76 0.47
C TYR A 250 -24.25 -0.60 -0.51
N ALA A 251 -23.89 -0.82 -1.78
CA ALA A 251 -23.99 0.20 -2.81
C ALA A 251 -25.45 0.59 -3.08
N ARG A 252 -26.37 -0.39 -3.09
CA ARG A 252 -27.81 -0.15 -3.18
C ARG A 252 -28.32 0.70 -2.03
N MET A 253 -27.92 0.39 -0.79
CA MET A 253 -28.33 1.14 0.40
C MET A 253 -27.91 2.61 0.31
N LEU A 254 -26.69 2.88 -0.15
CA LEU A 254 -26.24 4.25 -0.38
C LEU A 254 -27.06 4.92 -1.50
N SER A 255 -27.31 4.23 -2.61
CA SER A 255 -28.01 4.82 -3.77
C SER A 255 -29.50 5.03 -3.56
N SER A 256 -30.16 4.18 -2.78
CA SER A 256 -31.61 4.23 -2.61
C SER A 256 -32.06 5.11 -1.44
N ASN A 257 -31.16 5.45 -0.51
CA ASN A 257 -31.51 6.23 0.67
C ASN A 257 -31.25 7.73 0.43
N PRO A 258 -32.29 8.59 0.46
CA PRO A 258 -32.14 10.04 0.28
C PRO A 258 -31.08 10.68 1.18
N ARG A 259 -30.87 10.12 2.38
CA ARG A 259 -29.84 10.51 3.34
C ARG A 259 -28.43 10.56 2.74
N TYR A 260 -28.14 9.72 1.76
CA TYR A 260 -26.82 9.58 1.16
C TYR A 260 -26.70 10.16 -0.26
N GLN A 261 -27.71 10.85 -0.79
CA GLN A 261 -27.65 11.42 -2.14
C GLN A 261 -26.45 12.37 -2.33
N ASN A 262 -26.21 13.25 -1.34
CA ASN A 262 -25.07 14.18 -1.37
C ASN A 262 -23.72 13.45 -1.29
N VAL A 263 -23.69 12.26 -0.67
CA VAL A 263 -22.48 11.42 -0.59
C VAL A 263 -22.11 10.93 -1.98
N ILE A 264 -23.10 10.41 -2.72
CA ILE A 264 -22.90 9.88 -4.07
C ILE A 264 -22.57 10.99 -5.05
N ALA A 265 -23.25 12.14 -4.96
CA ALA A 265 -22.94 13.30 -5.78
C ALA A 265 -21.49 13.79 -5.58
N SER A 266 -20.92 13.57 -4.39
CA SER A 266 -19.56 13.96 -4.04
C SER A 266 -18.53 12.82 -4.23
N ALA A 267 -18.92 11.66 -4.79
CA ALA A 267 -18.08 10.47 -4.87
C ALA A 267 -16.95 10.54 -5.90
N GLN A 268 -16.74 11.69 -6.55
CA GLN A 268 -15.58 11.94 -7.43
C GLN A 268 -14.30 12.23 -6.64
N ASP A 269 -14.44 12.66 -5.38
CA ASP A 269 -13.32 12.93 -4.48
C ASP A 269 -13.53 12.20 -3.15
N VAL A 270 -12.45 11.64 -2.62
CA VAL A 270 -12.48 10.86 -1.38
C VAL A 270 -12.85 11.73 -0.18
N HIS A 271 -12.41 12.98 -0.15
CA HIS A 271 -12.72 13.88 0.96
C HIS A 271 -14.20 14.27 0.92
N GLY A 272 -14.73 14.63 -0.26
CA GLY A 272 -16.16 14.86 -0.47
C GLY A 272 -17.02 13.68 -0.03
N PHE A 273 -16.68 12.48 -0.48
CA PHE A 273 -17.36 11.23 -0.10
C PHE A 273 -17.34 10.99 1.42
N ALA A 274 -16.16 11.04 2.04
CA ALA A 274 -16.00 10.76 3.47
C ALA A 274 -16.71 11.80 4.35
N GLN A 275 -16.62 13.10 4.00
CA GLN A 275 -17.33 14.18 4.67
C GLN A 275 -18.84 14.02 4.53
N GLY A 276 -19.31 13.64 3.33
CA GLY A 276 -20.71 13.35 3.08
C GLY A 276 -21.24 12.26 4.01
N LEU A 277 -20.51 11.15 4.14
CA LEU A 277 -20.89 10.05 5.04
C LEU A 277 -20.99 10.50 6.50
N GLN A 278 -20.01 11.29 6.97
CA GLN A 278 -20.00 11.80 8.33
C GLN A 278 -21.17 12.77 8.58
N LYS A 279 -21.43 13.71 7.67
CA LYS A 279 -22.58 14.64 7.75
C LYS A 279 -23.91 13.91 7.68
N ALA A 280 -23.97 12.86 6.86
CA ALA A 280 -25.12 11.98 6.81
C ALA A 280 -25.30 11.22 8.12
N GLY A 281 -24.32 11.14 9.02
CA GLY A 281 -24.40 10.39 10.28
C GLY A 281 -24.27 8.89 10.06
N TYR A 282 -23.44 8.47 9.10
CA TYR A 282 -23.11 7.07 8.87
C TYR A 282 -22.41 6.44 10.09
N ALA A 283 -21.53 7.20 10.75
CA ALA A 283 -20.85 6.81 11.98
C ALA A 283 -20.99 7.91 13.04
N THR A 284 -20.95 7.52 14.32
CA THR A 284 -20.97 8.43 15.47
C THR A 284 -19.60 9.01 15.80
N ASP A 285 -18.53 8.46 15.21
CA ASP A 285 -17.16 8.94 15.41
C ASP A 285 -16.95 10.32 14.76
N PRO A 286 -16.57 11.36 15.54
CA PRO A 286 -16.33 12.71 15.00
C PRO A 286 -15.13 12.80 14.06
N HIS A 287 -14.26 11.79 14.01
CA HIS A 287 -13.09 11.75 13.11
C HIS A 287 -13.27 10.77 11.95
N TYR A 288 -14.48 10.25 11.72
CA TYR A 288 -14.74 9.23 10.72
C TYR A 288 -14.23 9.62 9.32
N ALA A 289 -14.60 10.81 8.84
CA ALA A 289 -14.23 11.26 7.50
C ALA A 289 -12.70 11.35 7.32
N ALA A 290 -12.01 11.86 8.35
CA ALA A 290 -10.56 11.99 8.34
C ALA A 290 -9.86 10.62 8.34
N LYS A 291 -10.35 9.67 9.15
CA LYS A 291 -9.84 8.28 9.18
C LYS A 291 -10.01 7.59 7.84
N LEU A 292 -11.21 7.67 7.26
CA LEU A 292 -11.52 7.06 5.98
C LEU A 292 -10.68 7.65 4.83
N THR A 293 -10.59 8.98 4.77
CA THR A 293 -9.78 9.69 3.77
C THR A 293 -8.32 9.26 3.84
N ARG A 294 -7.74 9.22 5.05
CA ARG A 294 -6.35 8.80 5.27
C ARG A 294 -6.13 7.36 4.82
N LEU A 295 -6.99 6.44 5.24
CA LEU A 295 -6.89 5.03 4.87
C LEU A 295 -6.90 4.85 3.35
N ILE A 296 -7.86 5.47 2.66
CA ILE A 296 -7.97 5.36 1.21
C ILE A 296 -6.76 5.97 0.48
N LYS A 297 -6.26 7.12 0.93
CA LYS A 297 -5.13 7.81 0.30
C LYS A 297 -3.80 7.08 0.50
N HIS A 298 -3.55 6.52 1.68
CA HIS A 298 -2.23 5.94 1.99
C HIS A 298 -2.14 4.42 1.81
N SER A 299 -3.26 3.70 1.91
CA SER A 299 -3.24 2.23 1.88
C SER A 299 -3.79 1.66 0.59
N LEU A 300 -4.66 2.41 -0.10
CA LEU A 300 -5.33 1.97 -1.33
C LEU A 300 -4.91 2.78 -2.57
N SER A 301 -3.94 3.70 -2.48
CA SER A 301 -3.31 4.32 -3.66
C SER A 301 -2.53 3.28 -4.46
N THR A 302 -2.71 3.30 -5.77
CA THR A 302 -1.84 2.62 -6.75
C THR A 302 -0.47 3.24 -6.72
#